data_AF-A0A537LX55-F1
#
_entry.id   AF-A0A537LX55-F1
#
_cell.length_a   1.000
_cell.length_b   1.000
_cell.length_c   1.000
_cell.angle_alpha   90.00
_cell.angle_beta   90.00
_cell.angle_gamma   90.00
#
_symmetry.space_group_name_H-M   'P 1'
#
loop_
_entity.id
_entity.type
_entity.pdbx_description
1 polymer ?
#
loop_
_entity_poly.entity_id
_entity_poly.type
_entity_poly.pdbx_seq_one_letter_code
_entity_poly.pdbx_strand_id
1 'polypeptide(L)'
;MAETQAQLTRRLIESLYTESMLLADEARAYFDRHGRADRDGLDPMVRVGFSCESLKVTTRLMHVIAWLLTQKAVHAGEISAAQARRPARRLGEAPETDEELLPMLPEAAQTLIRSSRDLFARVQRLDESGGFEPVASPARSLLNRLERSL
;
A
#
# COMPACT_ATOMS: atom_id res chain seq x y z
N MET A 1 -20.09 -4.49 -18.39
CA MET A 1 -18.64 -4.30 -18.64
C MET A 1 -18.05 -3.24 -17.70
N ALA A 2 -18.43 -1.96 -17.80
CA ALA A 2 -17.89 -0.89 -16.93
C ALA A 2 -18.30 -1.02 -15.45
N GLU A 3 -19.55 -1.39 -15.15
CA GLU A 3 -20.02 -1.64 -13.78
C GLU A 3 -19.31 -2.83 -13.13
N THR A 4 -19.05 -3.89 -13.90
CA THR A 4 -18.33 -5.08 -13.44
C THR A 4 -16.90 -4.74 -13.04
N GLN A 5 -16.22 -3.90 -13.83
CA GLN A 5 -14.86 -3.43 -13.54
C GLN A 5 -14.81 -2.54 -12.29
N ALA A 6 -15.77 -1.61 -12.13
CA ALA A 6 -15.87 -0.78 -10.94
C ALA A 6 -16.15 -1.60 -9.65
N GLN A 7 -16.92 -2.67 -9.76
CA GLN A 7 -17.21 -3.55 -8.63
C GLN A 7 -16.01 -4.43 -8.24
N LEU A 8 -15.22 -4.88 -9.23
CA LEU A 8 -13.96 -5.60 -9.00
C LEU A 8 -12.92 -4.72 -8.31
N THR A 9 -12.76 -3.48 -8.79
CA THR A 9 -11.96 -2.43 -8.17
C THR A 9 -12.27 -2.26 -6.69
N ARG A 10 -13.56 -2.10 -6.34
CA ARG A 10 -13.97 -1.85 -4.96
C ARG A 10 -13.59 -3.01 -4.04
N ARG A 11 -13.86 -4.24 -4.49
CA ARG A 11 -13.51 -5.45 -3.73
C ARG A 11 -12.00 -5.57 -3.53
N LEU A 12 -11.20 -5.21 -4.53
CA LEU A 12 -9.75 -5.20 -4.40
C LEU A 12 -9.26 -4.18 -3.37
N ILE A 13 -9.81 -2.96 -3.37
CA ILE A 13 -9.49 -1.94 -2.35
C ILE A 13 -9.88 -2.41 -0.95
N GLU A 14 -11.07 -2.99 -0.79
CA GLU A 14 -11.53 -3.53 0.50
C GLU A 14 -10.63 -4.67 0.99
N SER A 15 -10.21 -5.56 0.09
CA SER A 15 -9.27 -6.65 0.40
C SER A 15 -7.91 -6.11 0.82
N LEU A 16 -7.34 -5.17 0.06
CA LEU A 16 -6.04 -4.55 0.38
C LEU A 16 -6.08 -3.75 1.68
N TYR A 17 -7.21 -3.10 1.97
CA TYR A 17 -7.42 -2.39 3.24
C TYR A 17 -7.50 -3.35 4.42
N THR A 18 -8.18 -4.48 4.26
CA THR A 18 -8.24 -5.51 5.30
C THR A 18 -6.85 -6.10 5.53
N GLU A 19 -6.14 -6.45 4.45
CA GLU A 19 -4.77 -6.96 4.48
C GLU A 19 -3.81 -5.98 5.17
N SER A 20 -3.89 -4.69 4.84
CA SER A 20 -3.02 -3.67 5.47
C SER A 20 -3.30 -3.48 6.96
N MET A 21 -4.58 -3.53 7.37
CA MET A 21 -4.96 -3.43 8.77
C MET A 21 -4.51 -4.65 9.59
N LEU A 22 -4.65 -5.86 9.03
CA LEU A 22 -4.16 -7.09 9.67
C LEU A 22 -2.65 -7.06 9.82
N LEU A 23 -1.92 -6.73 8.76
CA LEU A 23 -0.45 -6.66 8.80
C LEU A 23 0.05 -5.56 9.75
N ALA A 24 -0.67 -4.44 9.88
CA ALA A 24 -0.36 -3.42 10.87
C ALA A 24 -0.57 -3.89 12.31
N ASP A 25 -1.62 -4.66 12.57
CA ASP A 25 -1.83 -5.23 13.90
C ASP A 25 -0.79 -6.29 14.25
N GLU A 26 -0.43 -7.16 13.30
CA GLU A 26 0.65 -8.15 13.45
C GLU A 26 1.99 -7.47 13.72
N ALA A 27 2.35 -6.44 12.93
CA ALA A 27 3.58 -5.69 13.12
C ALA A 27 3.63 -5.03 14.50
N ARG A 28 2.53 -4.38 14.91
CA ARG A 28 2.41 -3.77 16.23
C ARG A 28 2.57 -4.81 17.34
N ALA A 29 1.86 -5.93 17.25
CA ALA A 29 1.93 -7.00 18.24
C ALA A 29 3.34 -7.60 18.37
N TYR A 30 4.04 -7.77 17.25
CA TYR A 30 5.41 -8.28 17.23
C TYR A 30 6.39 -7.27 17.84
N PHE A 31 6.44 -6.03 17.33
CA PHE A 31 7.41 -5.04 17.77
C PHE A 31 7.18 -4.55 19.22
N ASP A 32 5.94 -4.54 19.71
CA ASP A 32 5.64 -4.16 21.10
C ASP A 32 5.97 -5.26 22.12
N ARG A 33 5.62 -6.52 21.82
CA ARG A 33 5.70 -7.65 22.79
C ARG A 33 6.94 -8.53 22.62
N HIS A 34 7.28 -8.90 21.39
CA HIS A 34 8.33 -9.89 21.09
C HIS A 34 9.66 -9.23 20.71
N GLY A 35 9.58 -8.02 20.14
CA GLY A 35 10.73 -7.22 19.74
C GLY A 35 11.62 -6.75 20.89
N ARG A 36 11.30 -7.01 22.17
CA ARG A 36 12.22 -6.77 23.29
C ARG A 36 13.13 -7.98 23.52
N ALA A 37 12.54 -9.17 23.71
CA ALA A 37 13.31 -10.40 23.95
C ALA A 37 14.19 -10.78 22.76
N ASP A 38 13.64 -10.75 21.54
CA ASP A 38 14.41 -11.05 20.33
C ASP A 38 15.54 -10.04 20.12
N ARG A 39 15.26 -8.76 20.37
CA ARG A 39 16.24 -7.67 20.20
C ARG A 39 17.34 -7.73 21.23
N ASP A 40 17.05 -8.08 22.48
CA ASP A 40 18.06 -8.14 23.54
C ASP A 40 19.07 -9.28 23.30
N GLY A 41 18.70 -10.29 22.50
CA GLY A 41 19.61 -11.34 22.00
C GLY A 41 20.48 -10.95 20.80
N LEU A 42 20.26 -9.76 20.19
CA LEU A 42 21.02 -9.29 19.02
C LEU A 42 22.24 -8.46 19.43
N ASP A 43 23.27 -8.53 18.58
CA ASP A 43 24.43 -7.63 18.65
C ASP A 43 23.99 -6.16 18.61
N PRO A 44 24.64 -5.23 19.35
CA PRO A 44 24.28 -3.82 19.39
C PRO A 44 24.02 -3.16 18.04
N MET A 45 24.82 -3.48 17.02
CA MET A 45 24.63 -2.89 15.69
C MET A 45 23.33 -3.40 15.04
N VAL A 46 23.06 -4.70 15.16
CA VAL A 46 21.87 -5.35 14.60
C VAL A 46 20.59 -4.86 15.31
N ARG A 47 20.66 -4.50 16.61
CA ARG A 47 19.53 -3.89 17.33
C ARG A 47 19.09 -2.54 16.78
N VAL A 48 20.05 -1.71 16.37
CA VAL A 48 19.76 -0.42 15.73
C VAL A 48 19.07 -0.67 14.39
N GLY A 49 19.64 -1.58 13.59
CA GLY A 49 19.05 -2.03 12.33
C GLY A 49 17.61 -2.53 12.49
N PHE A 50 17.36 -3.39 13.48
CA PHE A 50 16.01 -3.89 13.81
C PHE A 50 15.03 -2.74 14.09
N SER A 51 15.46 -1.74 14.85
CA SER A 51 14.62 -0.57 15.19
C SER A 51 14.33 0.28 13.94
N CYS A 52 15.33 0.49 13.09
CA CYS A 52 15.17 1.17 11.80
C CYS A 52 14.18 0.41 10.91
N GLU A 53 14.33 -0.90 10.73
CA GLU A 53 13.42 -1.70 9.91
C GLU A 53 11.99 -1.71 10.46
N SER A 54 11.81 -1.68 11.78
CA SER A 54 10.49 -1.55 12.42
C SER A 54 9.80 -0.24 12.00
N LEU A 55 10.53 0.89 12.00
CA LEU A 55 10.01 2.18 11.53
C LEU A 55 9.70 2.17 10.04
N LYS A 56 10.49 1.47 9.23
CA LYS A 56 10.25 1.36 7.79
C LYS A 56 8.97 0.57 7.50
N VAL A 57 8.72 -0.51 8.24
CA VAL A 57 7.47 -1.28 8.16
C VAL A 57 6.27 -0.39 8.46
N THR A 58 6.27 0.31 9.60
CA THR A 58 5.14 1.18 9.98
C THR A 58 4.92 2.32 8.98
N THR A 59 6.00 2.90 8.44
CA THR A 59 5.92 3.96 7.42
C THR A 59 5.25 3.44 6.14
N ARG A 60 5.66 2.26 5.63
CA ARG A 60 5.03 1.65 4.44
C ARG A 60 3.54 1.39 4.66
N LEU A 61 3.19 0.82 5.82
CA LEU A 61 1.80 0.50 6.15
C LEU A 61 0.95 1.76 6.28
N MET A 62 1.48 2.81 6.92
CA MET A 62 0.81 4.11 7.04
C MET A 62 0.52 4.72 5.66
N HIS A 63 1.51 4.71 4.76
CA HIS A 63 1.33 5.23 3.39
C HIS A 63 0.27 4.43 2.63
N VAL A 64 0.33 3.09 2.70
CA VAL A 64 -0.67 2.20 2.08
C VAL A 64 -2.08 2.49 2.62
N ILE A 65 -2.24 2.59 3.94
CA ILE A 65 -3.53 2.85 4.57
C ILE A 65 -4.07 4.23 4.15
N ALA A 66 -3.23 5.27 4.19
CA ALA A 66 -3.63 6.62 3.80
C ALA A 66 -4.10 6.67 2.33
N TRP A 67 -3.38 5.99 1.44
CA TRP A 67 -3.76 5.89 0.03
C TRP A 67 -5.08 5.14 -0.16
N LEU A 68 -5.26 3.99 0.50
CA LEU A 68 -6.49 3.20 0.43
C LEU A 68 -7.71 3.96 0.98
N LEU A 69 -7.54 4.72 2.07
CA LEU A 69 -8.59 5.59 2.60
C LEU A 69 -8.97 6.69 1.60
N THR A 70 -7.99 7.24 0.89
CA THR A 70 -8.25 8.20 -0.21
C THR A 70 -9.09 7.54 -1.31
N GLN A 71 -8.77 6.31 -1.73
CA GLN A 71 -9.58 5.61 -2.75
C GLN A 71 -11.00 5.32 -2.26
N LYS A 72 -11.16 4.95 -0.98
CA LYS A 72 -12.49 4.75 -0.38
C LYS A 72 -13.31 6.04 -0.37
N ALA A 73 -12.70 7.19 -0.04
CA ALA A 73 -13.36 8.50 -0.09
C ALA A 73 -13.79 8.88 -1.52
N VAL A 74 -13.01 8.52 -2.55
CA VAL A 74 -13.43 8.67 -3.96
C VAL A 74 -14.67 7.83 -4.26
N HIS A 75 -14.69 6.57 -3.84
CA HIS A 75 -15.84 5.68 -4.06
C HIS A 75 -17.09 6.09 -3.29
N ALA A 76 -16.93 6.70 -2.11
CA ALA A 76 -18.02 7.28 -1.35
C ALA A 76 -18.53 8.61 -1.94
N GLY A 77 -17.83 9.19 -2.93
CA GLY A 77 -18.16 10.48 -3.51
C GLY A 77 -17.77 11.68 -2.64
N GLU A 78 -17.00 11.46 -1.56
CA GLU A 78 -16.54 12.51 -0.64
C GLU A 78 -15.47 13.40 -1.29
N ILE A 79 -14.68 12.83 -2.20
CA ILE A 79 -13.66 13.55 -2.97
C ILE A 79 -13.70 13.13 -4.44
N SER A 80 -13.30 14.01 -5.35
CA SER A 80 -13.22 13.69 -6.77
C SER A 80 -11.95 12.89 -7.11
N ALA A 81 -11.98 12.13 -8.20
CA ALA A 81 -10.80 11.41 -8.70
C ALA A 81 -9.63 12.38 -9.00
N ALA A 82 -9.92 13.58 -9.48
CA ALA A 82 -8.91 14.62 -9.70
C ALA A 82 -8.26 15.11 -8.38
N GLN A 83 -9.04 15.20 -7.29
CA GLN A 83 -8.49 15.53 -5.97
C GLN A 83 -7.61 14.40 -5.43
N ALA A 84 -7.98 13.14 -5.65
CA ALA A 84 -7.18 11.97 -5.24
C ALA A 84 -5.82 11.88 -5.98
N ARG A 85 -5.71 12.43 -7.20
CA ARG A 85 -4.45 12.48 -7.96
C ARG A 85 -3.47 13.56 -7.54
N ARG A 86 -3.82 14.42 -6.57
CA ARG A 86 -2.90 15.46 -6.08
C ARG A 86 -1.64 14.81 -5.48
N PRO A 87 -0.44 15.39 -5.66
CA PRO A 87 0.81 14.82 -5.15
C PRO A 87 0.76 14.41 -3.68
N ALA A 88 0.13 15.22 -2.82
CA ALA A 88 -0.04 14.94 -1.39
C ALA A 88 -0.96 13.76 -1.05
N ARG A 89 -1.65 13.16 -2.03
CA ARG A 89 -2.54 12.00 -1.86
C ARG A 89 -2.08 10.77 -2.65
N ARG A 90 -0.94 10.87 -3.33
CA ARG A 90 -0.24 9.74 -3.95
C ARG A 90 0.41 8.89 -2.85
N LEU A 91 0.74 7.65 -3.16
CA LEU A 91 1.36 6.73 -2.20
C LEU A 91 2.73 7.23 -1.69
N GLY A 92 3.46 7.95 -2.55
CA GLY A 92 4.81 8.43 -2.26
C GLY A 92 5.86 7.33 -2.42
N GLU A 93 7.05 7.58 -1.89
CA GLU A 93 8.19 6.65 -1.94
C GLU A 93 8.22 5.76 -0.70
N ALA A 94 8.53 4.48 -0.89
CA ALA A 94 8.77 3.57 0.23
C ALA A 94 10.18 3.73 0.76
N PRO A 95 10.38 3.63 2.08
CA PRO A 95 11.72 3.48 2.63
C PRO A 95 12.34 2.15 2.19
N GLU A 96 13.60 2.19 1.79
CA GLU A 96 14.38 1.03 1.35
C GLU A 96 14.81 0.16 2.53
N THR A 97 14.78 -1.16 2.35
CA THR A 97 15.25 -2.14 3.34
C THR A 97 16.73 -2.41 3.10
N ASP A 98 17.49 -2.54 4.18
CA ASP A 98 18.88 -3.01 4.07
C ASP A 98 18.91 -4.53 3.85
N GLU A 99 19.32 -4.95 2.65
CA GLU A 99 19.36 -6.36 2.26
C GLU A 99 20.49 -7.16 2.93
N GLU A 100 21.54 -6.48 3.41
CA GLU A 100 22.63 -7.13 4.15
C GLU A 100 22.22 -7.39 5.61
N LEU A 101 21.44 -6.46 6.18
CA LEU A 101 20.90 -6.58 7.53
C LEU A 101 19.75 -7.60 7.62
N LEU A 102 18.88 -7.67 6.61
CA LEU A 102 17.64 -8.45 6.67
C LEU A 102 17.84 -9.92 7.11
N PRO A 103 18.83 -10.68 6.59
CA PRO A 103 19.07 -12.06 7.02
C PRO A 103 19.53 -12.21 8.47
N MET A 104 20.03 -11.14 9.09
CA MET A 104 20.50 -11.11 10.48
C MET A 104 19.37 -10.89 11.49
N LEU A 105 18.17 -10.52 11.02
CA LEU A 105 17.01 -10.27 11.87
C LEU A 105 16.26 -11.57 12.19
N PRO A 106 15.48 -11.62 13.28
CA PRO A 106 14.60 -12.75 13.57
C PRO A 106 13.63 -13.04 12.43
N GLU A 107 13.33 -14.32 12.19
CA GLU A 107 12.50 -14.76 11.05
C GLU A 107 11.12 -14.08 11.01
N ALA A 108 10.51 -13.87 12.17
CA ALA A 108 9.25 -13.14 12.29
C ALA A 108 9.36 -11.69 11.79
N ALA A 109 10.42 -10.98 12.18
CA ALA A 109 10.71 -9.62 11.70
C ALA A 109 10.92 -9.60 10.18
N GLN A 110 11.69 -10.55 9.66
CA GLN A 110 11.93 -10.66 8.23
C GLN A 110 10.63 -10.85 7.43
N THR A 111 9.71 -11.67 7.96
CA THR A 111 8.41 -11.94 7.34
C THR A 111 7.55 -10.68 7.29
N LEU A 112 7.50 -9.91 8.37
CA LEU A 112 6.80 -8.62 8.41
C LEU A 112 7.40 -7.61 7.44
N ILE A 113 8.73 -7.51 7.38
CA ILE A 113 9.44 -6.63 6.44
C ILE A 113 9.08 -6.99 5.00
N ARG A 114 9.23 -8.26 4.60
CA ARG A 114 8.89 -8.73 3.24
C ARG A 114 7.42 -8.51 2.90
N SER A 115 6.52 -8.82 3.82
CA SER A 115 5.07 -8.64 3.62
C SER A 115 4.71 -7.16 3.42
N SER A 116 5.30 -6.26 4.23
CA SER A 116 5.08 -4.81 4.08
C SER A 116 5.60 -4.28 2.75
N ARG A 117 6.72 -4.82 2.23
CA ARG A 117 7.30 -4.45 0.94
C ARG A 117 6.43 -4.92 -0.22
N ASP A 118 5.97 -6.18 -0.20
CA ASP A 118 5.09 -6.71 -1.25
C ASP A 118 3.78 -5.93 -1.30
N LEU A 119 3.15 -5.69 -0.14
CA LEU A 119 1.93 -4.91 -0.05
C LEU A 119 2.12 -3.50 -0.62
N PHE A 120 3.20 -2.81 -0.22
CA PHE A 120 3.51 -1.48 -0.76
C PHE A 120 3.70 -1.53 -2.29
N ALA A 121 4.47 -2.48 -2.81
CA ALA A 121 4.72 -2.60 -4.24
C ALA A 121 3.44 -2.90 -5.04
N ARG A 122 2.52 -3.71 -4.48
CA ARG A 122 1.20 -3.97 -5.07
C ARG A 122 0.36 -2.69 -5.14
N VAL A 123 0.33 -1.91 -4.06
CA VAL A 123 -0.41 -0.64 -4.01
C VAL A 123 0.23 0.43 -4.90
N GLN A 124 1.56 0.46 -4.98
CA GLN A 124 2.30 1.37 -5.84
C GLN A 124 1.93 1.15 -7.32
N ARG A 125 1.89 -0.12 -7.78
CA ARG A 125 1.45 -0.44 -9.15
C ARG A 125 0.03 0.05 -9.43
N LEU A 126 -0.87 0.01 -8.44
CA LEU A 126 -2.24 0.52 -8.57
C LEU A 126 -2.29 2.06 -8.60
N ASP A 127 -1.45 2.73 -7.81
CA ASP A 127 -1.31 4.19 -7.84
C ASP A 127 -0.76 4.68 -9.19
N GLU A 128 0.25 3.99 -9.72
CA GLU A 128 0.88 4.28 -11.01
C GLU A 128 -0.04 4.01 -12.20
N SER A 129 -0.92 3.00 -12.13
CA SER A 129 -1.91 2.74 -13.18
C SER A 129 -3.03 3.80 -13.27
N GLY A 130 -2.95 4.87 -12.47
CA GLY A 130 -3.93 5.96 -12.43
C GLY A 130 -5.04 5.75 -11.41
N GLY A 131 -4.83 4.87 -10.42
CA GLY A 131 -5.89 4.37 -9.57
C GLY A 131 -6.90 3.55 -10.38
N PHE A 132 -8.13 3.49 -9.90
CA PHE A 132 -9.18 2.70 -10.54
C PHE A 132 -10.22 3.57 -11.24
N GLU A 133 -9.79 4.52 -12.06
CA GLU A 133 -10.73 5.10 -13.01
C GLU A 133 -11.23 3.98 -13.94
N PRO A 134 -12.55 3.88 -14.20
CA PRO A 134 -13.02 3.04 -15.28
C PRO A 134 -12.44 3.65 -16.56
N VAL A 135 -11.38 3.03 -17.08
CA VAL A 135 -10.80 3.39 -18.37
C VAL A 135 -11.97 3.45 -19.34
N ALA A 136 -12.30 4.66 -19.81
CA ALA A 136 -13.33 4.84 -20.81
C ALA A 136 -12.97 3.91 -21.96
N SER A 137 -13.77 2.86 -22.17
CA SER A 137 -13.49 1.83 -23.17
C SER A 137 -13.01 2.52 -24.45
N PRO A 138 -11.90 2.07 -25.07
CA PRO A 138 -11.42 2.66 -26.32
C PRO A 138 -12.52 2.79 -27.37
N ALA A 139 -13.48 1.85 -27.38
CA ALA A 139 -14.67 1.91 -28.21
C ALA A 139 -15.61 3.09 -27.88
N ARG A 140 -15.77 3.44 -26.61
CA ARG A 140 -16.56 4.61 -26.14
C ARG A 140 -15.90 5.93 -26.49
N SER A 141 -14.56 5.98 -26.48
CA SER A 141 -13.79 7.14 -26.94
C SER A 141 -13.88 7.33 -28.47
N LEU A 142 -14.00 6.24 -29.24
CA LEU A 142 -14.24 6.29 -30.68
C LEU A 142 -15.68 6.69 -31.01
N LEU A 143 -16.67 6.15 -30.30
CA LEU A 143 -18.09 6.51 -30.48
C LEU A 143 -18.36 7.98 -30.19
N ASN A 144 -17.84 8.52 -29.07
CA ASN A 144 -17.98 9.95 -28.74
C ASN A 144 -17.30 10.87 -29.77
N ARG A 145 -16.28 10.39 -30.50
CA ARG A 145 -15.63 11.14 -31.59
C ARG A 145 -16.50 11.15 -32.84
N LEU A 146 -17.15 10.04 -33.16
CA LEU A 146 -18.07 9.93 -34.28
C LEU A 146 -19.33 10.80 -34.07
N GLU A 147 -19.91 10.80 -32.87
CA GLU A 147 -21.08 11.63 -32.54
C GLU A 147 -20.82 13.14 -32.57
N ARG A 148 -19.57 13.57 -32.37
CA ARG A 148 -19.16 14.98 -32.47
C ARG A 148 -18.82 15.43 -33.90
N SER A 149 -18.81 14.51 -34.85
CA SER A 149 -18.50 14.78 -36.26
C SER A 149 -19.73 14.84 -37.18
N LEU A 150 -20.93 14.77 -36.58
CA LEU A 150 -22.24 15.02 -37.19
C LEU A 150 -22.79 16.35 -36.67
#